data_AF-A0A815B130-F1
#
_entry.id   AF-A0A815B130-F1
#
_cell.length_a   1.000
_cell.length_b   1.000
_cell.length_c   1.000
_cell.angle_alpha   90.00
_cell.angle_beta   90.00
_cell.angle_gamma   90.00
#
_symmetry.space_group_name_H-M   'P 1'
#
loop_
_entity.id
_entity.type
_entity.pdbx_description
1 polymer ?
#
loop_
_entity_poly.entity_id
_entity_poly.type
_entity_poly.pdbx_seq_one_letter_code
_entity_poly.pdbx_strand_id
1 'polypeptide(L)'
;MSVIRRTIKAFNIGPLFAETYDFAKILINELLKLLPSTTTSPISIDVPRRNFQAVKLIEELHMKWEFDTTEMWTKQLPMGNDRTKINGVYGILSYDLG
;
A
#
# COMPACT_ATOMS: atom_id res chain seq x y z
N MET A 1 -3.99 9.01 -6.31
CA MET A 1 -4.45 9.57 -5.01
C MET A 1 -3.72 8.85 -3.90
N SER A 2 -3.25 9.55 -2.88
CA SER A 2 -2.51 8.95 -1.76
C SER A 2 -2.70 9.73 -0.47
N VAL A 3 -2.69 9.03 0.68
CA VAL A 3 -2.80 9.64 2.01
C VAL A 3 -1.79 9.00 2.97
N ILE A 4 -1.19 9.81 3.84
CA ILE A 4 -0.43 9.34 5.01
C ILE A 4 -1.17 9.75 6.29
N ARG A 5 -1.34 8.83 7.23
CA ARG A 5 -2.08 9.08 8.48
C ARG A 5 -1.34 8.52 9.69
N ARG A 6 -1.47 9.18 10.83
CA ARG A 6 -0.95 8.67 12.11
C ARG A 6 -1.81 7.49 12.58
N THR A 7 -1.15 6.41 13.01
CA THR A 7 -1.74 5.30 13.74
C THR A 7 -1.12 5.19 15.14
N ILE A 8 -1.58 4.23 15.94
CA ILE A 8 -1.08 4.02 17.31
C ILE A 8 0.44 3.77 17.32
N LYS A 9 0.94 2.98 16.37
CA LYS A 9 2.35 2.54 16.34
C LYS A 9 3.17 3.10 15.17
N ALA A 10 2.54 3.67 14.14
CA ALA A 10 3.21 4.02 12.88
C ALA A 10 2.54 5.22 12.19
N PHE A 11 3.09 5.62 11.04
CA PHE A 11 2.36 6.37 10.02
C PHE A 11 2.03 5.44 8.87
N ASN A 12 0.75 5.20 8.62
CA ASN A 12 0.30 4.32 7.55
C ASN A 12 0.04 5.13 6.26
N ILE A 13 0.63 4.70 5.16
CA ILE A 13 0.35 5.18 3.80
C ILE A 13 -0.77 4.32 3.22
N GLY A 14 -1.95 4.91 3.02
CA GLY A 14 -3.09 4.17 2.48
C GLY A 14 -4.39 4.99 2.47
N PRO A 15 -5.20 4.89 1.39
CA PRO A 15 -4.92 4.14 0.18
C PRO A 15 -3.84 4.82 -0.68
N LEU A 16 -3.17 4.06 -1.54
CA LEU A 16 -2.21 4.55 -2.53
C LEU A 16 -2.62 4.03 -3.91
N PHE A 17 -3.20 4.91 -4.72
CA PHE A 17 -3.58 4.66 -6.10
C PHE A 17 -2.69 5.45 -7.06
N ALA A 18 -2.09 4.76 -8.02
CA ALA A 18 -1.20 5.35 -9.02
C ALA A 18 -1.33 4.66 -10.37
N GLU A 19 -1.31 5.43 -11.46
CA GLU A 19 -1.40 4.89 -12.82
C GLU A 19 -0.13 4.13 -13.23
N THR A 20 1.02 4.52 -12.68
CA THR A 20 2.32 3.93 -12.98
C THR A 20 3.14 3.68 -11.72
N TYR A 21 4.09 2.77 -11.84
CA TYR A 21 5.06 2.44 -10.80
C TYR A 21 5.87 3.67 -10.34
N ASP A 22 6.34 4.48 -11.30
CA ASP A 22 7.13 5.67 -11.00
C ASP A 22 6.28 6.73 -10.31
N PHE A 23 5.00 6.86 -10.67
CA PHE A 23 4.11 7.78 -9.99
C PHE A 23 3.81 7.32 -8.56
N ALA A 24 3.69 6.02 -8.31
CA ALA A 24 3.56 5.48 -6.94
C ALA A 24 4.78 5.85 -6.07
N LYS A 25 6.00 5.74 -6.62
CA LYS A 25 7.24 6.17 -5.96
C LYS A 25 7.23 7.66 -5.61
N ILE A 26 6.85 8.49 -6.58
CA ILE A 26 6.78 9.95 -6.37
C ILE A 26 5.79 10.27 -5.25
N LEU A 27 4.59 9.66 -5.26
CA LEU A 27 3.58 9.89 -4.22
C LEU A 27 4.08 9.49 -2.83
N ILE A 28 4.74 8.33 -2.68
CA ILE A 28 5.34 7.93 -1.40
C ILE A 28 6.36 8.97 -0.93
N ASN A 29 7.29 9.37 -1.81
CA ASN A 29 8.32 10.35 -1.46
C ASN A 29 7.72 11.71 -1.05
N GLU A 30 6.70 12.19 -1.76
CA GLU A 30 6.01 13.43 -1.40
C GLU A 30 5.29 13.32 -0.05
N LEU A 31 4.65 12.19 0.25
CA LEU A 31 4.02 11.96 1.55
C LEU A 31 5.04 11.93 2.70
N LEU A 32 6.20 11.33 2.49
CA LEU A 32 7.26 11.27 3.51
C LEU A 32 7.82 12.66 3.83
N LYS A 33 7.87 13.58 2.85
CA LYS A 33 8.30 14.97 3.07
C LYS A 33 7.35 15.76 3.97
N LEU A 34 6.09 15.34 4.10
CA LEU A 34 5.12 15.97 4.99
C LEU A 34 5.38 15.66 6.46
N LEU A 35 6.20 14.64 6.75
CA LEU A 35 6.53 14.28 8.12
C LEU A 35 7.64 15.18 8.67
N PRO A 36 7.52 15.66 9.92
CA PRO A 36 8.61 16.37 10.58
C PRO A 36 9.88 15.51 10.60
N SER A 37 11.05 16.13 10.45
CA SER A 37 12.35 15.46 10.55
C SER A 37 12.59 14.80 11.92
N THR A 38 11.84 15.21 12.95
CA THR A 38 11.84 14.63 14.29
C THR A 38 10.96 13.37 14.41
N THR A 39 10.33 12.92 13.33
CA THR A 39 9.47 11.73 13.34
C THR A 39 10.30 10.47 13.56
N THR A 40 10.05 9.78 14.67
CA THR A 40 10.71 8.50 15.03
C THR A 40 9.80 7.28 14.85
N SER A 41 8.51 7.51 14.61
CA SER A 41 7.55 6.42 14.39
C SER A 41 7.78 5.78 13.02
N PRO A 42 7.67 4.44 12.90
CA PRO A 42 7.84 3.73 11.64
C PRO A 42 6.78 4.13 10.60
N ILE A 43 7.11 3.91 9.32
CA ILE A 43 6.18 4.02 8.21
C ILE A 43 5.66 2.63 7.87
N SER A 44 4.36 2.49 7.69
CA SER A 44 3.71 1.25 7.28
C SER A 44 2.91 1.47 5.99
N ILE A 45 2.72 0.42 5.21
CA ILE A 45 1.84 0.39 4.04
C ILE A 45 1.35 -1.05 3.86
N ASP A 46 0.05 -1.22 3.65
CA ASP A 46 -0.55 -2.51 3.39
C ASP A 46 -0.64 -2.71 1.88
N VAL A 47 0.22 -3.56 1.30
CA VAL A 47 0.27 -3.76 -0.16
C VAL A 47 -0.56 -4.98 -0.60
N PRO A 48 -1.32 -4.88 -1.71
CA PRO A 48 -2.00 -6.05 -2.25
C PRO A 48 -0.99 -7.00 -2.88
N ARG A 49 -0.78 -8.18 -2.28
CA ARG A 49 0.21 -9.19 -2.74
C ARG A 49 0.05 -9.62 -4.20
N ARG A 50 -1.17 -9.51 -4.74
CA ARG A 50 -1.48 -9.81 -6.15
C ARG A 50 -0.94 -8.76 -7.13
N ASN A 51 -0.65 -7.55 -6.66
CA ASN A 51 0.03 -6.53 -7.45
C ASN A 51 1.54 -6.66 -7.26
N PHE A 52 2.21 -7.40 -8.17
CA PHE A 52 3.67 -7.58 -8.12
C PHE A 52 4.45 -6.26 -8.23
N GLN A 53 3.89 -5.23 -8.87
CA GLN A 53 4.51 -3.91 -8.92
C GLN A 53 4.49 -3.25 -7.53
N ALA A 54 3.41 -3.41 -6.76
CA ALA A 54 3.34 -2.90 -5.39
C ALA A 54 4.30 -3.63 -4.45
N VAL A 55 4.41 -4.96 -4.59
CA VAL A 55 5.39 -5.76 -3.83
C VAL A 55 6.82 -5.33 -4.16
N LYS A 56 7.16 -5.23 -5.45
CA LYS A 56 8.48 -4.77 -5.91
C LYS A 56 8.81 -3.37 -5.38
N LEU A 57 7.82 -2.48 -5.31
CA LEU A 57 7.98 -1.12 -4.80
C LEU A 57 8.46 -1.10 -3.35
N ILE A 58 7.81 -1.87 -2.47
CA ILE A 58 8.18 -1.91 -1.05
C ILE A 58 9.52 -2.62 -0.82
N GLU A 59 9.86 -3.61 -1.64
CA GLU A 59 11.16 -4.28 -1.62
C GLU A 59 12.29 -3.31 -1.98
N GLU A 60 12.10 -2.50 -3.03
CA GLU A 60 13.05 -1.44 -3.43
C GLU A 60 13.17 -0.32 -2.39
N LEU A 61 12.10 -0.06 -1.63
CA LEU A 61 12.12 0.87 -0.49
C LEU A 61 12.71 0.25 0.79
N HIS A 62 13.21 -0.99 0.72
CA HIS A 62 13.77 -1.75 1.84
C HIS A 62 12.83 -1.83 3.06
N MET A 63 11.51 -1.86 2.81
CA MET A 63 10.54 -2.02 3.88
C MET A 63 10.59 -3.43 4.46
N LYS A 64 10.34 -3.54 5.76
CA LYS A 64 10.29 -4.83 6.45
C LYS A 64 8.89 -5.41 6.36
N TRP A 65 8.78 -6.67 5.97
CA TRP A 65 7.51 -7.40 6.00
C TRP A 65 7.10 -7.68 7.44
N GLU A 66 5.98 -7.11 7.91
CA GLU A 66 5.50 -7.27 9.28
C GLU A 66 4.49 -8.42 9.40
N PHE A 67 3.52 -8.53 8.47
CA PHE A 67 2.56 -9.63 8.42
C PHE A 67 1.90 -9.75 7.03
N ASP A 68 1.19 -10.85 6.80
CA ASP A 68 0.42 -11.09 5.57
C ASP A 68 -1.02 -11.47 5.91
N THR A 69 -1.96 -11.17 5.03
CA THR A 69 -3.32 -11.68 5.08
C THR A 69 -3.79 -12.08 3.69
N THR A 70 -4.70 -13.04 3.63
CA THR A 70 -5.31 -13.46 2.37
C THR A 70 -6.73 -12.91 2.31
N GLU A 71 -7.05 -12.17 1.24
CA GLU A 71 -8.43 -11.80 0.96
C GLU A 71 -9.29 -13.05 0.73
N MET A 72 -10.37 -13.18 1.52
CA MET A 72 -11.31 -14.28 1.41
C MET A 72 -12.59 -13.80 0.74
N TRP A 73 -13.01 -14.52 -0.30
CA TRP A 73 -14.25 -14.24 -1.03
C TRP A 73 -15.18 -15.45 -0.90
N THR A 74 -16.39 -15.24 -0.36
CA THR A 74 -17.40 -16.30 -0.19
C THR A 74 -18.16 -16.62 -1.49
N LYS A 75 -18.05 -15.74 -2.48
CA LYS A 75 -18.62 -15.87 -3.83
C LYS A 75 -17.54 -15.60 -4.89
N GLN A 76 -17.90 -15.63 -6.17
CA GLN A 76 -16.99 -15.18 -7.23
C GLN A 76 -16.47 -13.77 -6.96
N LEU A 77 -15.18 -13.56 -7.25
CA LEU A 77 -14.51 -12.27 -7.12
C LEU A 77 -15.25 -11.18 -7.94
N PRO A 78 -15.31 -9.93 -7.44
CA PRO A 78 -16.00 -8.83 -8.13
C PRO A 78 -15.47 -8.54 -9.55
N MET A 79 -14.26 -8.98 -9.87
CA MET A 79 -13.60 -8.78 -11.17
C MET A 79 -13.70 -10.02 -12.09
N GLY A 80 -14.53 -11.02 -11.76
CA GLY A 80 -14.57 -12.30 -12.46
C GLY A 80 -13.38 -13.20 -12.10
N ASN A 81 -13.12 -14.23 -12.91
CA ASN A 81 -12.08 -15.23 -12.64
C ASN A 81 -10.64 -14.69 -12.81
N ASP A 82 -10.48 -13.43 -13.23
CA ASP A 82 -9.17 -12.80 -13.36
C ASP A 82 -8.64 -12.36 -11.99
N ARG A 83 -7.97 -13.30 -11.32
CA ARG A 83 -7.28 -13.10 -10.06
C ARG A 83 -6.05 -12.19 -10.16
N THR A 84 -5.67 -11.73 -11.36
CA THR A 84 -4.30 -11.26 -11.63
C THR A 84 -4.13 -9.75 -11.79
N LYS A 85 -5.21 -8.95 -11.78
CA LYS A 85 -5.11 -7.52 -12.11
C LYS A 85 -5.79 -6.59 -11.12
N ILE A 86 -5.21 -6.47 -9.93
CA ILE A 86 -5.38 -5.25 -9.13
C ILE A 86 -4.34 -4.24 -9.63
N ASN A 87 -4.57 -3.70 -10.83
CA ASN A 87 -3.66 -2.71 -11.42
C ASN A 87 -3.92 -1.35 -10.77
N GLY A 88 -2.83 -0.64 -10.47
CA GLY A 88 -2.87 0.74 -9.98
C GLY A 88 -3.18 0.91 -8.49
N VAL A 89 -3.38 -0.17 -7.74
CA VAL A 89 -3.48 -0.14 -6.26
C VAL A 89 -2.16 -0.58 -5.66
N TYR A 90 -1.45 0.35 -5.04
CA TYR A 90 -0.14 0.13 -4.42
C TYR A 90 -0.22 0.08 -2.89
N GLY A 91 -1.31 0.53 -2.30
CA GLY A 91 -1.59 0.41 -0.87
C GLY A 91 -3.09 0.46 -0.62
N ILE A 92 -3.61 -0.45 0.20
CA ILE A 92 -5.02 -0.46 0.60
C ILE A 92 -5.28 0.54 1.73
N LEU A 93 -6.53 0.91 1.96
CA LEU A 93 -6.88 1.84 3.05
C LEU A 93 -6.74 1.16 4.43
N SER A 94 -7.40 0.02 4.59
CA SER A 94 -7.35 -0.87 5.74
C SER A 94 -7.95 -2.23 5.39
N TYR A 95 -7.63 -3.25 6.17
CA TYR A 95 -8.21 -4.59 6.00
C TYR A 95 -9.74 -4.63 6.17
N ASP A 96 -10.30 -3.71 6.94
CA ASP A 96 -11.75 -3.65 7.18
C ASP A 96 -12.53 -3.01 6.02
N LEU A 97 -11.87 -2.19 5.20
CA LEU A 97 -12.52 -1.39 4.15
C LEU A 97 -12.13 -1.80 2.72
N GLY A 98 -11.17 -2.71 2.57
CA GLY A 98 -10.72 -3.21 1.27
C GLY A 98 -9.67 -2.33 0.62
#